data_AF-A0A5A7XUP7-F1
#
_entry.id   AF-A0A5A7XUP7-F1
#
_cell.length_a   1.000
_cell.length_b   1.000
_cell.length_c   1.000
_cell.angle_alpha   90.00
_cell.angle_beta   90.00
_cell.angle_gamma   90.00
#
_symmetry.space_group_name_H-M   'P 1'
#
loop_
_entity.id
_entity.type
_entity.pdbx_description
1 polymer ?
#
loop_
_entity_poly.entity_id
_entity_poly.type
_entity_poly.pdbx_seq_one_letter_code
_entity_poly.pdbx_strand_id
1 'polypeptide(L)'
;MVASTIARLARVRVTVGYAVVLVVVTATLVKLDPAVQDRIILHASTNLHNLRHGHVGTLLGSAFVVDAGPVLYWLPGLVCLLALGELLWRSRRLMVAFAVGHVGATLLVAAGLWAAVSHGWLPRSVTGATDVGMSYGATAVLGALTPTIPRRWRPAWVGWWLAVAGTAVVAGADFTNVGHLLALLLGMLVATAFGAPHPWTHPLVVLLTVASAFGVLVIANDPGTLLPAAVAGLAGAALGVVCTLVVDLRASEDRSVSS
;
A
#
# COMPACT_ATOMS: atom_id res chain seq x y z
N MET A 1 29.48 -10.57 16.09
CA MET A 1 28.05 -10.87 15.78
C MET A 1 27.10 -9.77 16.26
N VAL A 2 27.19 -9.29 17.50
CA VAL A 2 26.29 -8.24 18.02
C VAL A 2 26.41 -6.91 17.25
N ALA A 3 27.63 -6.41 17.03
CA ALA A 3 27.86 -5.17 16.27
C ALA A 3 27.36 -5.24 14.81
N SER A 4 27.50 -6.40 14.14
CA SER A 4 26.99 -6.61 12.79
C SER A 4 25.46 -6.66 12.73
N THR A 5 24.81 -7.20 13.77
CA THR A 5 23.35 -7.21 13.88
C THR A 5 22.81 -5.81 14.16
N ILE A 6 23.45 -5.06 15.06
CA ILE A 6 23.11 -3.66 15.35
C ILE A 6 23.26 -2.80 14.09
N ALA A 7 24.35 -2.95 13.34
CA ALA A 7 24.55 -2.22 12.08
C ALA A 7 23.50 -2.58 11.02
N ARG A 8 23.03 -3.83 10.97
CA ARG A 8 21.93 -4.25 10.07
C ARG A 8 20.59 -3.65 10.49
N LEU A 9 20.26 -3.71 11.79
CA LEU A 9 19.03 -3.13 12.34
C LEU A 9 18.99 -1.61 12.18
N ALA A 10 20.14 -0.93 12.32
CA ALA A 10 20.24 0.51 12.13
C ALA A 10 19.85 0.96 10.71
N ARG A 11 20.02 0.09 9.70
CA ARG A 11 19.62 0.38 8.30
C ARG A 11 18.12 0.28 8.05
N VAL A 12 17.39 -0.44 8.91
CA VAL A 12 15.94 -0.63 8.83
C VAL A 12 15.23 -0.18 10.10
N ARG A 13 15.76 0.88 10.73
CA ARG A 13 15.35 1.33 12.07
C ARG A 13 13.89 1.80 12.12
N VAL A 14 13.39 2.43 11.05
CA VAL A 14 11.98 2.85 11.00
C VAL A 14 11.09 1.63 10.91
N THR A 15 11.45 0.67 10.05
CA THR A 15 10.72 -0.60 9.92
C THR A 15 10.64 -1.35 11.25
N VAL A 16 11.77 -1.49 11.94
CA VAL A 16 11.83 -2.17 13.25
C VAL A 16 11.01 -1.43 14.30
N GLY A 17 11.17 -0.11 14.40
CA GLY A 17 10.41 0.70 15.36
C GLY A 17 8.90 0.60 15.12
N TYR A 18 8.48 0.69 13.86
CA TYR A 18 7.07 0.58 13.49
C TYR A 18 6.51 -0.82 13.81
N ALA A 19 7.24 -1.89 13.47
CA ALA A 19 6.84 -3.25 13.79
C ALA A 19 6.69 -3.48 15.31
N VAL A 20 7.61 -2.95 16.12
CA VAL A 20 7.52 -3.03 17.59
C VAL A 20 6.26 -2.33 18.09
N VAL A 21 5.96 -1.12 17.59
CA VAL A 21 4.74 -0.40 17.97
C VAL A 21 3.50 -1.22 17.60
N LEU A 22 3.42 -1.76 16.38
CA LEU A 22 2.29 -2.58 15.95
C LEU A 22 2.11 -3.84 16.81
N VAL A 23 3.18 -4.52 17.16
CA VAL A 23 3.14 -5.67 18.06
C VAL A 23 2.61 -5.27 19.43
N VAL A 24 3.12 -4.18 20.02
CA VAL A 24 2.69 -3.70 21.34
C VAL A 24 1.22 -3.28 21.32
N VAL A 25 0.79 -2.49 20.33
CA VAL A 25 -0.60 -2.04 20.20
C VAL A 25 -1.52 -3.24 20.01
N THR A 26 -1.21 -4.14 19.08
CA THR A 26 -2.04 -5.33 18.81
C THR A 26 -2.10 -6.24 20.03
N ALA A 27 -0.97 -6.52 20.69
CA ALA A 27 -0.93 -7.35 21.90
C ALA A 27 -1.67 -6.71 23.08
N THR A 28 -1.77 -5.38 23.12
CA THR A 28 -2.58 -4.67 24.13
C THR A 28 -4.05 -4.78 23.80
N LEU A 29 -4.45 -4.55 22.54
CA LEU A 29 -5.85 -4.62 22.09
C LEU A 29 -6.45 -6.01 22.29
N VAL A 30 -5.71 -7.08 21.93
CA VAL A 30 -6.19 -8.47 22.04
C VAL A 30 -6.42 -8.91 23.49
N LYS A 31 -5.87 -8.19 24.48
CA LYS A 31 -6.11 -8.46 25.91
C LYS A 31 -7.36 -7.78 26.47
N LEU A 32 -7.97 -6.87 25.70
CA LEU A 32 -9.15 -6.13 26.13
C LEU A 32 -10.42 -6.93 25.80
N ASP A 33 -11.51 -6.61 26.52
CA ASP A 33 -12.83 -7.11 26.14
C ASP A 33 -13.17 -6.66 24.70
N PRO A 34 -13.82 -7.49 23.88
CA PRO A 34 -14.15 -7.16 22.48
C PRO A 34 -14.88 -5.82 22.33
N ALA A 35 -15.83 -5.52 23.22
CA ALA A 35 -16.55 -4.25 23.20
C ALA A 35 -15.65 -3.02 23.51
N VAL A 36 -14.58 -3.20 24.29
CA VAL A 36 -13.59 -2.15 24.54
C VAL A 36 -12.67 -2.00 23.33
N GLN A 37 -12.24 -3.11 22.73
CA GLN A 37 -11.45 -3.12 21.50
C GLN A 37 -12.17 -2.38 20.37
N ASP A 38 -13.45 -2.72 20.10
CA ASP A 38 -14.25 -2.09 19.05
C ASP A 38 -14.38 -0.57 19.26
N ARG A 39 -14.58 -0.14 20.51
CA ARG A 39 -14.61 1.29 20.85
C ARG A 39 -13.28 1.96 20.55
N ILE A 40 -12.15 1.35 20.90
CA ILE A 40 -10.82 1.93 20.61
C ILE A 40 -10.59 2.02 19.11
N ILE A 41 -10.94 0.98 18.36
CA ILE A 41 -10.85 0.97 16.89
C ILE A 41 -11.70 2.10 16.29
N LEU A 42 -12.94 2.25 16.73
CA LEU A 42 -13.83 3.32 16.27
C LEU A 42 -13.30 4.73 16.60
N HIS A 43 -12.67 4.93 17.76
CA HIS A 43 -12.07 6.21 18.12
C HIS A 43 -10.79 6.51 17.34
N ALA A 44 -10.00 5.47 17.02
CA ALA A 44 -8.77 5.61 16.23
C ALA A 44 -9.04 5.74 14.73
N SER A 45 -10.24 5.36 14.27
CA SER A 45 -10.65 5.33 12.86
C SER A 45 -10.60 6.69 12.17
N THR A 46 -10.15 6.70 10.92
CA THR A 46 -10.23 7.85 10.00
C THR A 46 -11.56 7.96 9.28
N ASN A 47 -12.63 7.43 9.88
CA ASN A 47 -13.98 7.53 9.34
C ASN A 47 -14.47 8.98 9.23
N LEU A 48 -15.46 9.17 8.36
CA LEU A 48 -15.97 10.50 8.05
C LEU A 48 -16.60 11.18 9.28
N HIS A 49 -17.16 10.40 10.21
CA HIS A 49 -17.65 10.90 11.49
C HIS A 49 -16.53 11.59 12.28
N ASN A 50 -15.41 10.92 12.54
CA ASN A 50 -14.29 11.47 13.31
C ASN A 50 -13.66 12.68 12.61
N LEU A 51 -13.45 12.61 11.29
CA LEU A 51 -12.86 13.71 10.53
C LEU A 51 -13.73 14.96 10.55
N ARG A 52 -15.07 14.81 10.43
CA ARG A 52 -16.01 15.94 10.52
C ARG A 52 -16.05 16.59 11.91
N HIS A 53 -15.78 15.83 12.97
CA HIS A 53 -15.72 16.35 14.34
C HIS A 53 -14.34 16.89 14.73
N GLY A 54 -13.42 17.05 13.77
CA GLY A 54 -12.11 17.68 13.99
C GLY A 54 -11.06 16.76 14.59
N HIS A 55 -11.30 15.45 14.67
CA HIS A 55 -10.32 14.46 15.16
C HIS A 55 -9.21 14.18 14.13
N VAL A 56 -8.53 15.23 13.64
CA VAL A 56 -7.49 15.12 12.60
C VAL A 56 -6.30 14.26 13.01
N GLY A 57 -6.08 14.04 14.32
CA GLY A 57 -5.06 13.14 14.84
C GLY A 57 -5.25 11.68 14.41
N THR A 58 -6.48 11.27 14.05
CA THR A 58 -6.74 9.92 13.53
C THR A 58 -6.03 9.67 12.21
N LEU A 59 -5.76 10.70 11.39
CA LEU A 59 -5.00 10.58 10.13
C LEU A 59 -3.63 9.92 10.32
N LEU A 60 -3.01 10.09 11.49
CA LEU A 60 -1.75 9.43 11.83
C LEU A 60 -1.97 8.24 12.77
N GLY A 61 -2.86 8.39 13.75
CA GLY A 61 -3.11 7.35 14.76
C GLY A 61 -3.67 6.05 14.18
N SER A 62 -4.51 6.15 13.15
CA SER A 62 -5.14 4.99 12.51
C SER A 62 -4.12 4.02 11.92
N ALA A 63 -2.95 4.51 11.49
CA ALA A 63 -1.88 3.67 10.97
C ALA A 63 -1.31 2.68 12.01
N PHE A 64 -1.53 2.90 13.31
CA PHE A 64 -0.98 2.06 14.37
C PHE A 64 -2.00 1.08 14.97
N VAL A 65 -3.28 1.27 14.67
CA VAL A 65 -4.38 0.42 15.14
C VAL A 65 -4.77 -0.50 14.01
N VAL A 66 -4.80 -1.81 14.25
CA VAL A 66 -5.01 -2.81 13.20
C VAL A 66 -6.19 -3.69 13.53
N ASP A 67 -7.10 -3.80 12.56
CA ASP A 67 -8.25 -4.70 12.59
C ASP A 67 -8.13 -5.72 11.44
N ALA A 68 -7.07 -6.52 11.46
CA ALA A 68 -6.69 -7.42 10.36
C ALA A 68 -6.41 -8.86 10.84
N GLY A 69 -7.05 -9.26 11.93
CA GLY A 69 -6.80 -10.57 12.55
C GLY A 69 -5.38 -10.71 13.13
N PRO A 70 -4.90 -11.94 13.36
CA PRO A 70 -3.68 -12.17 14.12
C PRO A 70 -2.42 -11.59 13.46
N VAL A 71 -1.68 -10.77 14.22
CA VAL A 71 -0.46 -10.06 13.79
C VAL A 71 0.58 -10.96 13.11
N LEU A 72 0.68 -12.23 13.52
CA LEU A 72 1.63 -13.19 13.00
C LEU A 72 1.45 -13.48 11.50
N TYR A 73 0.25 -13.31 10.95
CA TYR A 73 -0.02 -13.63 9.56
C TYR A 73 0.41 -12.51 8.60
N TRP A 74 0.23 -11.25 8.99
CA TRP A 74 0.47 -10.11 8.11
C TRP A 74 1.77 -9.36 8.41
N LEU A 75 2.25 -9.37 9.66
CA LEU A 75 3.43 -8.60 10.08
C LEU A 75 4.72 -9.00 9.33
N PRO A 76 5.03 -10.29 9.08
CA PRO A 76 6.24 -10.64 8.35
C PRO A 76 6.27 -10.04 6.94
N GLY A 77 5.12 -10.06 6.24
CA GLY A 77 4.96 -9.45 4.92
C GLY A 77 5.17 -7.95 4.94
N LEU A 78 4.54 -7.27 5.90
CA LEU A 78 4.71 -5.83 6.11
C LEU A 78 6.17 -5.45 6.41
N VAL A 79 6.83 -6.18 7.32
CA VAL A 79 8.23 -5.95 7.66
C VAL A 79 9.12 -6.12 6.44
N CYS A 80 8.89 -7.14 5.60
CA CYS A 80 9.64 -7.32 4.36
C CYS A 80 9.45 -6.14 3.39
N LEU A 81 8.22 -5.68 3.21
CA LEU A 81 7.89 -4.55 2.35
C LEU A 81 8.54 -3.24 2.83
N LEU A 82 8.38 -2.91 4.10
CA LEU A 82 8.94 -1.68 4.67
C LEU A 82 10.47 -1.74 4.72
N ALA A 83 11.06 -2.88 5.08
CA ALA A 83 12.51 -3.06 5.07
C ALA A 83 13.07 -2.91 3.65
N LEU A 84 12.41 -3.46 2.64
CA LEU A 84 12.78 -3.28 1.24
C LEU A 84 12.76 -1.80 0.85
N GLY A 85 11.67 -1.10 1.16
CA GLY A 85 11.56 0.34 0.90
C GLY A 85 12.62 1.15 1.65
N GLU A 86 12.91 0.82 2.91
CA GLU A 86 13.94 1.51 3.71
C GLU A 86 15.36 1.26 3.17
N LEU A 87 15.66 0.04 2.70
CA LEU A 87 16.96 -0.28 2.13
C LEU A 87 17.16 0.36 0.75
N LEU A 88 16.11 0.46 -0.07
CA LEU A 88 16.18 1.08 -1.39
C LEU A 88 16.22 2.59 -1.32
N TRP A 89 15.42 3.20 -0.43
CA TRP A 89 15.15 4.63 -0.42
C TRP A 89 15.64 5.37 0.83
N ARG A 90 16.10 4.66 1.87
CA ARG A 90 16.39 5.18 3.22
C ARG A 90 15.13 5.58 3.97
N SER A 91 15.27 5.69 5.30
CA SER A 91 14.17 5.98 6.23
C SER A 91 13.31 7.19 5.82
N ARG A 92 13.93 8.31 5.40
CA ARG A 92 13.18 9.53 5.07
C ARG A 92 12.19 9.33 3.93
N ARG A 93 12.64 8.74 2.82
CA ARG A 93 11.81 8.57 1.62
C ARG A 93 10.78 7.47 1.80
N LEU A 94 11.13 6.40 2.54
CA LEU A 94 10.15 5.43 3.01
C LEU A 94 9.00 6.12 3.77
N MET A 95 9.33 6.92 4.78
CA MET A 95 8.32 7.64 5.58
C MET A 95 7.50 8.60 4.72
N VAL A 96 8.11 9.29 3.75
CA VAL A 96 7.38 10.15 2.82
C VAL A 96 6.38 9.34 1.97
N ALA A 97 6.80 8.22 1.37
CA ALA A 97 5.90 7.39 0.58
C ALA A 97 4.75 6.84 1.43
N PHE A 98 5.06 6.33 2.62
CA PHE A 98 4.07 5.82 3.56
C PHE A 98 3.08 6.92 3.98
N ALA A 99 3.56 8.09 4.40
CA ALA A 99 2.71 9.17 4.89
C ALA A 99 1.85 9.79 3.78
N VAL A 100 2.42 10.01 2.59
CA VAL A 100 1.67 10.53 1.43
C VAL A 100 0.58 9.55 1.01
N GLY A 101 0.90 8.26 0.98
CA GLY A 101 -0.07 7.21 0.71
C GLY A 101 -1.18 7.14 1.74
N HIS A 102 -0.80 7.01 3.01
CA HIS A 102 -1.73 6.85 4.12
C HIS A 102 -2.65 8.05 4.25
N VAL A 103 -2.10 9.24 4.49
CA VAL A 103 -2.90 10.45 4.71
C VAL A 103 -3.59 10.88 3.41
N GLY A 104 -2.89 10.82 2.27
CA GLY A 104 -3.44 11.25 0.99
C GLY A 104 -4.60 10.38 0.52
N ALA A 105 -4.47 9.04 0.58
CA ALA A 105 -5.55 8.14 0.22
C ALA A 105 -6.74 8.29 1.17
N THR A 106 -6.50 8.36 2.49
CA THR A 106 -7.57 8.58 3.48
C THR A 106 -8.35 9.87 3.19
N LEU A 107 -7.67 10.99 2.90
CA LEU A 107 -8.35 12.25 2.60
C LEU A 107 -9.16 12.18 1.30
N LEU A 108 -8.62 11.55 0.25
CA LEU A 108 -9.32 11.39 -1.02
C LEU A 108 -10.54 10.48 -0.89
N VAL A 109 -10.41 9.37 -0.16
CA VAL A 109 -11.53 8.47 0.17
C VAL A 109 -12.58 9.20 1.00
N ALA A 110 -12.18 9.92 2.05
CA ALA A 110 -13.10 10.66 2.89
C ALA A 110 -13.87 11.73 2.09
N ALA A 111 -13.20 12.45 1.18
CA ALA A 111 -13.83 13.41 0.28
C ALA A 111 -14.83 12.73 -0.68
N GLY A 112 -14.46 11.59 -1.26
CA GLY A 112 -15.34 10.80 -2.12
C GLY A 112 -16.58 10.27 -1.39
N LEU A 113 -16.40 9.72 -0.18
CA LEU A 113 -17.51 9.26 0.67
C LEU A 113 -18.41 10.42 1.10
N TRP A 114 -17.83 11.57 1.47
CA TRP A 114 -18.58 12.77 1.78
C TRP A 114 -19.45 13.21 0.61
N ALA A 115 -18.90 13.24 -0.61
CA ALA A 115 -19.64 13.60 -1.82
C ALA A 115 -20.74 12.59 -2.12
N ALA A 116 -20.45 11.29 -2.10
CA ALA A 116 -21.42 10.23 -2.38
C ALA A 116 -22.59 10.20 -1.39
N VAL A 117 -22.33 10.40 -0.09
CA VAL A 117 -23.39 10.51 0.92
C VAL A 117 -24.20 11.80 0.74
N SER A 118 -23.55 12.91 0.40
CA SER A 118 -24.25 14.20 0.21
C SER A 118 -25.16 14.21 -1.02
N HIS A 119 -24.81 13.48 -2.07
CA HIS A 119 -25.64 13.30 -3.27
C HIS A 119 -26.63 12.12 -3.17
N GLY A 120 -26.66 11.41 -2.02
CA GLY A 120 -27.58 10.31 -1.78
C GLY A 120 -27.23 8.99 -2.49
N TRP A 121 -26.00 8.85 -3.02
CA TRP A 121 -25.54 7.62 -3.68
C TRP A 121 -25.16 6.51 -2.69
N LEU A 122 -24.79 6.89 -1.46
CA LEU A 122 -24.44 5.94 -0.39
C LEU A 122 -25.23 6.23 0.88
N PRO A 123 -25.57 5.19 1.68
CA PRO A 123 -26.26 5.37 2.95
C PRO A 123 -25.38 6.08 3.97
N ARG A 124 -26.00 6.85 4.88
CA ARG A 124 -25.27 7.57 5.95
C ARG A 124 -24.51 6.65 6.91
N SER A 125 -24.89 5.37 7.00
CA SER A 125 -24.18 4.38 7.84
C SER A 125 -22.70 4.25 7.48
N VAL A 126 -22.34 4.44 6.20
CA VAL A 126 -20.94 4.36 5.74
C VAL A 126 -20.03 5.42 6.38
N THR A 127 -20.61 6.52 6.90
CA THR A 127 -19.83 7.59 7.52
C THR A 127 -19.15 7.18 8.83
N GLY A 128 -19.67 6.14 9.50
CA GLY A 128 -19.10 5.56 10.71
C GLY A 128 -18.30 4.29 10.47
N ALA A 129 -18.20 3.81 9.23
CA ALA A 129 -17.47 2.58 8.90
C ALA A 129 -16.01 2.70 9.35
N THR A 130 -15.46 1.64 9.94
CA THR A 130 -14.10 1.62 10.44
C THR A 130 -13.10 1.73 9.30
N ASP A 131 -12.14 2.65 9.44
CA ASP A 131 -11.02 2.83 8.53
C ASP A 131 -9.76 2.99 9.42
N VAL A 132 -9.16 1.85 9.73
CA VAL A 132 -7.94 1.75 10.52
C VAL A 132 -6.94 0.84 9.84
N GLY A 133 -5.67 0.99 10.20
CA GLY A 133 -4.61 0.13 9.75
C GLY A 133 -3.60 0.87 8.90
N MET A 134 -2.54 0.12 8.62
CA MET A 134 -1.36 0.53 7.88
C MET A 134 -1.51 0.37 6.37
N SER A 135 -2.64 -0.16 5.90
CA SER A 135 -2.74 -0.79 4.59
C SER A 135 -2.58 0.21 3.45
N TYR A 136 -3.07 1.43 3.60
CA TYR A 136 -2.85 2.51 2.63
C TYR A 136 -1.37 2.90 2.58
N GLY A 137 -0.74 3.12 3.74
CA GLY A 137 0.69 3.41 3.81
C GLY A 137 1.56 2.29 3.22
N ALA A 138 1.23 1.03 3.52
CA ALA A 138 1.90 -0.14 2.96
C ALA A 138 1.75 -0.21 1.43
N THR A 139 0.52 -0.07 0.92
CA THR A 139 0.24 -0.09 -0.52
C THR A 139 0.92 1.06 -1.27
N ALA A 140 1.09 2.23 -0.63
CA ALA A 140 1.89 3.29 -1.21
C ALA A 140 3.39 3.00 -1.22
N VAL A 141 3.94 2.37 -0.18
CA VAL A 141 5.34 1.91 -0.20
C VAL A 141 5.56 0.90 -1.32
N LEU A 142 4.59 0.00 -1.54
CA LEU A 142 4.61 -0.95 -2.66
C LEU A 142 4.60 -0.22 -4.02
N GLY A 143 3.72 0.76 -4.20
CA GLY A 143 3.71 1.62 -5.38
C GLY A 143 5.05 2.34 -5.60
N ALA A 144 5.67 2.80 -4.51
CA ALA A 144 6.97 3.49 -4.51
C ALA A 144 8.16 2.59 -4.90
N LEU A 145 7.98 1.28 -5.02
CA LEU A 145 9.01 0.38 -5.58
C LEU A 145 9.09 0.49 -7.11
N THR A 146 8.09 1.05 -7.77
CA THR A 146 7.98 1.10 -9.24
C THR A 146 9.23 1.68 -9.93
N PRO A 147 9.81 2.82 -9.49
CA PRO A 147 11.02 3.36 -10.10
C PRO A 147 12.26 2.48 -9.87
N THR A 148 12.23 1.55 -8.91
CA THR A 148 13.35 0.64 -8.62
C THR A 148 13.38 -0.59 -9.53
N ILE A 149 12.24 -0.95 -10.11
CA ILE A 149 12.15 -2.08 -11.04
C ILE A 149 12.94 -1.73 -12.32
N PRO A 150 13.71 -2.67 -12.91
CA PRO A 150 14.42 -2.42 -14.17
C PRO A 150 13.47 -1.92 -15.26
N ARG A 151 13.91 -0.92 -16.06
CA ARG A 151 13.04 -0.23 -17.04
C ARG A 151 12.24 -1.18 -17.94
N ARG A 152 12.86 -2.28 -18.42
CA ARG A 152 12.22 -3.30 -19.26
C ARG A 152 11.04 -4.03 -18.60
N TRP A 153 11.02 -4.11 -17.26
CA TRP A 153 9.99 -4.82 -16.49
C TRP A 153 9.00 -3.87 -15.80
N ARG A 154 9.26 -2.56 -15.79
CA ARG A 154 8.36 -1.56 -15.17
C ARG A 154 6.94 -1.59 -15.73
N PRO A 155 6.71 -1.71 -17.05
CA PRO A 155 5.36 -1.76 -17.59
C PRO A 155 4.59 -2.98 -17.08
N ALA A 156 5.24 -4.15 -17.01
CA ALA A 156 4.66 -5.36 -16.46
C ALA A 156 4.31 -5.19 -14.97
N TRP A 157 5.22 -4.59 -14.20
CA TRP A 157 5.01 -4.29 -12.77
C TRP A 157 3.83 -3.35 -12.54
N VAL A 158 3.76 -2.25 -13.28
CA VAL A 158 2.64 -1.29 -13.18
C VAL A 158 1.33 -1.95 -13.59
N GLY A 159 1.33 -2.64 -14.74
CA GLY A 159 0.15 -3.34 -15.24
C GLY A 159 -0.38 -4.38 -14.26
N TRP A 160 0.51 -5.16 -13.64
CA TRP A 160 0.16 -6.12 -12.59
C TRP A 160 -0.59 -5.45 -11.43
N TRP A 161 0.02 -4.44 -10.80
CA TRP A 161 -0.54 -3.83 -9.60
C TRP A 161 -1.81 -3.03 -9.86
N LEU A 162 -1.89 -2.35 -11.00
CA LEU A 162 -3.12 -1.64 -11.39
C LEU A 162 -4.26 -2.60 -11.68
N ALA A 163 -3.99 -3.75 -12.30
CA ALA A 163 -5.01 -4.76 -12.54
C ALA A 163 -5.47 -5.43 -11.24
N VAL A 164 -4.55 -5.80 -10.35
CA VAL A 164 -4.89 -6.33 -9.02
C VAL A 164 -5.77 -5.36 -8.23
N ALA A 165 -5.36 -4.09 -8.12
CA ALA A 165 -6.13 -3.07 -7.40
C ALA A 165 -7.46 -2.74 -8.10
N GLY A 166 -7.47 -2.67 -9.43
CA GLY A 166 -8.68 -2.45 -10.22
C GLY A 166 -9.70 -3.58 -10.05
N THR A 167 -9.24 -4.84 -10.04
CA THR A 167 -10.11 -5.99 -9.77
C THR A 167 -10.69 -5.94 -8.37
N ALA A 168 -9.90 -5.58 -7.35
CA ALA A 168 -10.41 -5.41 -5.99
C ALA A 168 -11.50 -4.30 -5.93
N VAL A 169 -11.31 -3.19 -6.64
CA VAL A 169 -12.31 -2.10 -6.73
C VAL A 169 -13.59 -2.54 -7.45
N VAL A 170 -13.48 -3.32 -8.52
CA VAL A 170 -14.65 -3.75 -9.31
C VAL A 170 -15.40 -4.90 -8.65
N ALA A 171 -14.68 -5.85 -8.03
CA ALA A 171 -15.26 -7.03 -7.41
C ALA A 171 -15.73 -6.80 -5.97
N GLY A 172 -15.08 -5.88 -5.25
CA GLY A 172 -15.43 -5.55 -3.87
C GLY A 172 -16.29 -4.29 -3.77
N ALA A 173 -17.25 -4.29 -2.85
CA ALA A 173 -18.13 -3.15 -2.57
C ALA A 173 -17.61 -2.26 -1.43
N ASP A 174 -16.31 -2.33 -1.10
CA ASP A 174 -15.69 -1.61 0.01
C ASP A 174 -14.88 -0.41 -0.50
N PHE A 175 -15.07 0.75 0.13
CA PHE A 175 -14.29 1.96 -0.13
C PHE A 175 -12.80 1.77 0.13
N THR A 176 -12.44 0.80 0.99
CA THR A 176 -11.05 0.44 1.29
C THR A 176 -10.27 0.04 0.04
N ASN A 177 -10.91 -0.63 -0.92
CA ASN A 177 -10.28 -1.03 -2.17
C ASN A 177 -9.93 0.18 -3.04
N VAL A 178 -10.78 1.20 -3.04
CA VAL A 178 -10.50 2.49 -3.70
C VAL A 178 -9.33 3.18 -2.98
N GLY A 179 -9.30 3.14 -1.65
CA GLY A 179 -8.18 3.61 -0.85
C GLY A 179 -6.85 2.95 -1.22
N HIS A 180 -6.81 1.63 -1.38
CA HIS A 180 -5.63 0.91 -1.84
C HIS A 180 -5.19 1.34 -3.24
N LEU A 181 -6.11 1.47 -4.19
CA LEU A 181 -5.78 1.94 -5.53
C LEU A 181 -5.18 3.36 -5.51
N LEU A 182 -5.80 4.28 -4.76
CA LEU A 182 -5.31 5.65 -4.62
C LEU A 182 -3.94 5.69 -3.94
N ALA A 183 -3.75 4.92 -2.87
CA ALA A 183 -2.48 4.82 -2.18
C ALA A 183 -1.37 4.27 -3.09
N LEU A 184 -1.67 3.23 -3.87
CA LEU A 184 -0.75 2.66 -4.85
C LEU A 184 -0.30 3.72 -5.86
N LEU A 185 -1.25 4.46 -6.44
CA LEU A 185 -0.98 5.53 -7.41
C LEU A 185 -0.18 6.67 -6.81
N LEU A 186 -0.53 7.12 -5.60
CA LEU A 186 0.22 8.14 -4.85
C LEU A 186 1.65 7.69 -4.57
N GLY A 187 1.85 6.43 -4.20
CA GLY A 187 3.15 5.80 -4.02
C GLY A 187 4.00 5.79 -5.29
N MET A 188 3.40 5.38 -6.42
CA MET A 188 4.05 5.42 -7.73
C MET A 188 4.48 6.84 -8.10
N LEU A 189 3.59 7.82 -7.89
CA LEU A 189 3.81 9.22 -8.23
C LEU A 189 4.91 9.85 -7.36
N VAL A 190 4.81 9.73 -6.03
CA VAL A 190 5.76 10.38 -5.11
C VAL A 190 7.18 9.83 -5.29
N ALA A 191 7.32 8.55 -5.63
CA ALA A 191 8.61 7.92 -5.82
C ALA A 191 9.35 8.40 -7.08
N THR A 192 8.65 9.04 -8.03
CA THR A 192 9.32 9.68 -9.18
C THR A 192 10.30 10.78 -8.75
N ALA A 193 10.08 11.40 -7.59
CA ALA A 193 10.95 12.41 -7.00
C ALA A 193 12.10 11.83 -6.14
N PHE A 194 12.18 10.51 -5.94
CA PHE A 194 13.16 9.90 -5.04
C PHE A 194 14.56 9.73 -5.64
N GLY A 195 14.75 9.99 -6.93
CA GLY A 195 16.04 9.83 -7.59
C GLY A 195 16.46 8.36 -7.74
N ALA A 196 17.77 8.08 -7.83
CA ALA A 196 18.26 6.72 -8.01
C ALA A 196 18.19 5.91 -6.69
N PRO A 197 17.60 4.70 -6.70
CA PRO A 197 17.60 3.81 -5.53
C PRO A 197 18.96 3.15 -5.33
N HIS A 198 19.15 2.51 -4.17
CA HIS A 198 20.29 1.63 -3.96
C HIS A 198 20.29 0.43 -4.93
N PRO A 199 21.47 -0.08 -5.34
CA PRO A 199 21.57 -1.22 -6.26
C PRO A 199 20.92 -2.50 -5.71
N TRP A 200 20.36 -3.30 -6.62
CA TRP A 200 19.74 -4.58 -6.28
C TRP A 200 20.78 -5.60 -5.79
N THR A 201 20.38 -6.38 -4.79
CA THR A 201 21.13 -7.51 -4.24
C THR A 201 20.18 -8.69 -4.05
N HIS A 202 20.69 -9.92 -3.96
CA HIS A 202 19.84 -11.11 -3.75
C HIS A 202 18.88 -10.97 -2.55
N PRO A 203 19.29 -10.44 -1.38
CA PRO A 203 18.36 -10.21 -0.27
C PRO A 203 17.20 -9.30 -0.63
N LEU A 204 17.42 -8.25 -1.43
CA LEU A 204 16.34 -7.34 -1.85
C LEU A 204 15.33 -8.05 -2.75
N VAL A 205 15.78 -8.99 -3.59
CA VAL A 205 14.88 -9.80 -4.43
C VAL A 205 14.00 -10.70 -3.56
N VAL A 206 14.57 -11.36 -2.55
CA VAL A 206 13.80 -12.18 -1.60
C VAL A 206 12.76 -11.32 -0.87
N LEU A 207 13.15 -10.14 -0.39
CA LEU A 207 12.21 -9.20 0.23
C LEU A 207 11.12 -8.77 -0.74
N LEU A 208 11.45 -8.52 -2.02
CA LEU A 208 10.48 -8.15 -3.05
C LEU A 208 9.45 -9.25 -3.28
N THR A 209 9.86 -10.52 -3.31
CA THR A 209 8.94 -11.65 -3.47
C THR A 209 7.94 -11.72 -2.31
N VAL A 210 8.42 -11.66 -1.07
CA VAL A 210 7.54 -11.68 0.12
C VAL A 210 6.66 -10.44 0.17
N ALA A 211 7.21 -9.26 -0.12
CA ALA A 211 6.48 -7.99 -0.16
C ALA A 211 5.39 -7.99 -1.24
N SER A 212 5.63 -8.63 -2.39
CA SER A 212 4.63 -8.74 -3.46
C SER A 212 3.52 -9.71 -3.10
N ALA A 213 3.84 -10.85 -2.48
CA ALA A 213 2.81 -11.77 -1.97
C ALA A 213 1.94 -11.07 -0.91
N PHE A 214 2.57 -10.36 0.03
CA PHE A 214 1.87 -9.53 1.01
C PHE A 214 1.01 -8.45 0.35
N GLY A 215 1.52 -7.74 -0.65
CA GLY A 215 0.77 -6.71 -1.38
C GLY A 215 -0.49 -7.26 -2.05
N VAL A 216 -0.44 -8.47 -2.60
CA VAL A 216 -1.65 -9.12 -3.15
C VAL A 216 -2.65 -9.41 -2.05
N LEU A 217 -2.22 -9.97 -0.91
CA LEU A 217 -3.11 -10.24 0.23
C LEU A 217 -3.73 -8.98 0.83
N VAL A 218 -3.00 -7.86 0.82
CA VAL A 218 -3.51 -6.58 1.33
C VAL A 218 -4.56 -5.98 0.39
N ILE A 219 -4.33 -6.03 -0.91
CA ILE A 219 -5.20 -5.39 -1.91
C ILE A 219 -6.40 -6.27 -2.26
N ALA A 220 -6.18 -7.57 -2.45
CA ALA A 220 -7.22 -8.57 -2.66
C ALA A 220 -7.54 -9.26 -1.32
N ASN A 221 -7.99 -8.45 -0.37
CA ASN A 221 -8.21 -8.84 1.03
C ASN A 221 -9.36 -9.85 1.24
N ASP A 222 -10.20 -10.06 0.23
CA ASP A 222 -11.28 -11.04 0.26
C ASP A 222 -10.87 -12.34 -0.48
N PRO A 223 -11.09 -13.54 0.10
CA PRO A 223 -10.74 -14.82 -0.52
C PRO A 223 -11.31 -15.03 -1.93
N GLY A 224 -12.51 -14.51 -2.21
CA GLY A 224 -13.15 -14.59 -3.53
C GLY A 224 -12.48 -13.69 -4.58
N THR A 225 -11.73 -12.68 -4.15
CA THR A 225 -11.03 -11.73 -5.04
C THR A 225 -9.60 -12.15 -5.38
N LEU A 226 -8.98 -13.06 -4.62
CA LEU A 226 -7.58 -13.45 -4.81
C LEU A 226 -7.31 -14.04 -6.19
N LEU A 227 -8.09 -15.03 -6.62
CA LEU A 227 -7.89 -15.68 -7.92
C LEU A 227 -8.19 -14.72 -9.09
N PRO A 228 -9.34 -14.01 -9.12
CA PRO A 228 -9.58 -12.98 -10.14
C PRO A 228 -8.48 -11.92 -10.21
N ALA A 229 -7.99 -11.43 -9.06
CA ALA A 229 -6.95 -10.43 -9.01
C ALA A 229 -5.61 -10.96 -9.54
N ALA A 230 -5.25 -12.21 -9.24
CA ALA A 230 -4.03 -12.82 -9.78
C ALA A 230 -4.11 -13.00 -11.32
N VAL A 231 -5.25 -13.47 -11.83
CA VAL A 231 -5.48 -13.61 -13.29
C VAL A 231 -5.44 -12.25 -13.97
N ALA A 232 -6.15 -11.26 -13.43
CA ALA A 232 -6.13 -9.89 -13.95
C ALA A 232 -4.72 -9.28 -13.87
N GLY A 233 -3.99 -9.54 -12.79
CA GLY A 233 -2.59 -9.14 -12.63
C GLY A 233 -1.70 -9.68 -13.75
N LEU A 234 -1.78 -10.97 -14.06
CA LEU A 234 -1.03 -11.57 -15.18
C LEU A 234 -1.40 -10.93 -16.53
N ALA A 235 -2.70 -10.71 -16.77
CA ALA A 235 -3.18 -10.06 -17.98
C ALA A 235 -2.69 -8.60 -18.08
N GLY A 236 -2.74 -7.84 -16.98
CA GLY A 236 -2.25 -6.48 -16.89
C GLY A 236 -0.73 -6.40 -17.11
N ALA A 237 0.02 -7.35 -16.55
CA ALA A 237 1.45 -7.46 -16.77
C ALA A 237 1.78 -7.71 -18.25
N ALA A 238 1.08 -8.65 -18.89
CA ALA A 238 1.25 -8.95 -20.31
C ALA A 238 0.89 -7.74 -21.19
N LEU A 239 -0.23 -7.06 -20.90
CA LEU A 239 -0.64 -5.84 -21.60
C LEU A 239 0.42 -4.74 -21.51
N GLY A 240 1.00 -4.53 -20.32
CA GLY A 240 2.06 -3.54 -20.12
C GLY A 240 3.30 -3.83 -21.00
N VAL A 241 3.69 -5.10 -21.12
CA VAL A 241 4.79 -5.51 -22.02
C VAL A 241 4.42 -5.26 -23.48
N VAL A 242 3.23 -5.68 -23.91
CA VAL A 242 2.76 -5.52 -25.30
C VAL A 242 2.70 -4.03 -25.69
N CYS A 243 2.15 -3.17 -24.84
CA CYS A 243 2.10 -1.73 -25.11
C CYS A 243 3.50 -1.14 -25.35
N THR A 244 4.50 -1.59 -24.59
CA THR A 244 5.89 -1.11 -24.74
C THR A 244 6.49 -1.56 -26.06
N LEU A 245 6.28 -2.83 -26.43
CA LEU A 245 6.75 -3.37 -27.72
C LEU A 245 6.11 -2.64 -28.91
N VAL A 246 4.82 -2.34 -28.85
CA VAL A 246 4.12 -1.59 -29.91
C VAL A 246 4.65 -0.17 -30.05
N VAL A 247 4.93 0.52 -28.93
CA VAL A 247 5.50 1.87 -28.96
C VAL A 247 6.92 1.86 -29.55
N ASP A 248 7.75 0.89 -29.16
CA ASP A 248 9.12 0.77 -29.66
C ASP A 248 9.15 0.44 -31.16
N LEU A 249 8.24 -0.43 -31.64
CA LEU A 249 8.07 -0.74 -33.06
C LEU A 249 7.70 0.51 -33.86
N ARG A 250 6.68 1.27 -33.43
CA ARG A 250 6.28 2.51 -34.11
C ARG A 250 7.42 3.55 -34.17
N ALA A 251 8.14 3.72 -33.07
CA ALA A 251 9.29 4.63 -33.02
C ALA A 251 10.43 4.19 -33.95
N SER A 252 10.55 2.90 -34.26
CA SER A 252 11.53 2.39 -35.23
C SER A 252 11.10 2.63 -36.68
N GLU A 253 9.82 2.49 -36.99
CA GLU A 253 9.24 2.78 -38.31
C GLU A 253 9.39 4.26 -38.67
N ASP A 254 9.04 5.17 -37.76
CA ASP A 254 9.17 6.63 -37.97
C ASP A 254 10.61 7.05 -38.27
N ARG A 255 11.61 6.45 -37.60
CA ARG A 255 13.03 6.73 -37.87
C ARG A 255 13.46 6.28 -39.25
N SER A 256 12.95 5.16 -39.74
CA SER A 256 13.29 4.61 -41.06
C SER A 256 12.67 5.40 -42.22
N VAL A 257 11.54 6.06 -42.00
CA VAL A 257 10.89 6.94 -43.00
C VAL A 257 11.56 8.31 -43.06
N SER A 258 12.20 8.74 -41.97
CA SER A 258 12.89 10.04 -41.86
C SER A 258 14.36 10.04 -42.33
N SER A 259 14.92 8.86 -42.66
CA SER A 259 16.31 8.66 -43.11
C SER A 259 16.39 8.41 -44.60
#